data_AF-A0A9P3AU80-F1
#
_entry.id   AF-A0A9P3AU80-F1
#
_cell.length_a   1.000
_cell.length_b   1.000
_cell.length_c   1.000
_cell.angle_alpha   90.00
_cell.angle_beta   90.00
_cell.angle_gamma   90.00
#
_symmetry.space_group_name_H-M   'P 1'
#
loop_
_entity.id
_entity.type
_entity.pdbx_description
1 polymer ?
#
loop_
_entity_poly.entity_id
_entity_poly.type
_entity_poly.pdbx_seq_one_letter_code
_entity_poly.pdbx_strand_id
1 'polypeptide(L)' 'MLILTCFGDTGEIVSTYAEGLKDFDDFLPVLIEELKDDDILIITVDHGCDPTYELHTDHTREYVPLLLCGKN' A
#
# COMPACT_ATOMS: atom_id res chain seq x y z
N MET A 1 -8.04 -3.81 -3.97
CA MET A 1 -8.11 -2.81 -2.89
C MET A 1 -7.10 -3.27 -1.85
N LEU A 2 -5.90 -2.70 -1.85
CA LEU A 2 -4.86 -3.07 -0.90
C LEU A 2 -5.14 -2.28 0.38
N ILE A 3 -5.87 -2.89 1.31
CA ILE A 3 -6.07 -2.33 2.65
C ILE A 3 -5.18 -3.16 3.57
N LEU A 4 -4.05 -2.58 3.99
CA LEU A 4 -3.25 -3.10 5.09
C LEU A 4 -3.83 -2.54 6.39
N THR A 5 -4.82 -3.24 6.95
CA THR A 5 -5.28 -2.97 8.32
C THR A 5 -4.64 -3.99 9.24
N CYS A 6 -3.82 -3.51 10.17
CA CYS A 6 -3.21 -4.31 11.23
C CYS A 6 -3.92 -4.01 12.55
N PHE A 7 -4.15 -5.03 13.38
CA PHE A 7 -4.75 -4.90 14.72
C PHE A 7 -3.72 -5.34 15.77
N GLY A 8 -3.55 -4.59 16.86
CA GLY A 8 -2.55 -4.88 17.90
C GLY A 8 -2.19 -3.64 18.71
N ASP A 9 -1.09 -3.69 19.46
CA ASP A 9 -0.53 -2.49 20.10
C ASP A 9 0.09 -1.54 19.05
N THR A 10 0.03 -0.23 19.27
CA THR A 10 0.45 0.79 18.28
C THR A 10 1.84 0.53 17.70
N GLY A 11 2.81 0.17 18.54
CA GLY A 11 4.17 -0.12 18.09
C GLY A 11 4.28 -1.35 17.18
N GLU A 12 3.48 -2.39 17.48
CA GLU A 12 3.40 -3.61 16.68
C GLU A 12 2.68 -3.36 15.35
N ILE A 13 1.57 -2.60 15.38
CA ILE A 13 0.81 -2.21 14.19
C ILE A 13 1.71 -1.46 13.20
N VAL A 14 2.50 -0.49 13.67
CA VAL A 14 3.39 0.29 12.79
C VAL A 14 4.43 -0.62 12.12
N SER A 15 5.04 -1.55 12.87
CA SER A 15 5.99 -2.50 12.29
C SER A 15 5.33 -3.42 11.26
N THR A 16 4.16 -3.99 11.55
CA THR A 16 3.45 -4.89 10.63
C THR A 16 2.97 -4.16 9.38
N TYR A 17 2.51 -2.91 9.51
CA TYR A 17 2.15 -2.08 8.36
C TYR A 17 3.37 -1.87 7.45
N ALA A 18 4.53 -1.53 8.03
CA ALA A 18 5.77 -1.35 7.28
C ALA A 18 6.26 -2.65 6.61
N GLU A 19 6.16 -3.79 7.30
CA GLU A 19 6.48 -5.11 6.74
C GLU A 19 5.59 -5.45 5.55
N GLY A 20 4.28 -5.25 5.65
CA GLY A 20 3.38 -5.51 4.53
C GLY A 20 3.61 -4.59 3.33
N LEU A 21 3.97 -3.33 3.56
CA LEU A 21 4.40 -2.43 2.47
C LEU A 21 5.70 -2.92 1.82
N LYS A 22 6.64 -3.42 2.62
CA LYS A 22 7.90 -3.98 2.12
C LYS A 22 7.68 -5.25 1.30
N ASP A 23 6.83 -6.16 1.75
CA ASP A 23 6.50 -7.37 0.99
C ASP A 23 5.88 -7.03 -0.37
N PHE A 24 5.04 -5.98 -0.43
CA PHE A 24 4.51 -5.47 -1.68
C PHE A 24 5.60 -4.85 -2.57
N ASP A 25 6.50 -4.05 -2.01
CA ASP A 25 7.64 -3.46 -2.72
C ASP A 25 8.58 -4.55 -3.29
N ASP A 26 8.88 -5.60 -2.51
CA ASP A 26 9.70 -6.74 -2.94
C ASP A 26 9.02 -7.54 -4.08
N PHE A 27 7.68 -7.59 -4.11
CA PHE A 27 6.91 -8.21 -5.20
C PHE A 27 6.83 -7.34 -6.46
N LEU A 28 6.89 -6.02 -6.32
CA LEU A 28 6.63 -5.07 -7.40
C LEU A 28 7.55 -5.25 -8.63
N PRO A 29 8.87 -5.50 -8.51
CA PRO A 29 9.73 -5.79 -9.66
C PRO A 29 9.28 -7.00 -10.46
N VAL A 30 8.83 -8.06 -9.78
CA VAL A 30 8.34 -9.28 -10.43
C VAL A 30 7.09 -8.96 -11.25
N LEU A 31 6.16 -8.16 -10.69
CA LEU A 31 4.97 -7.73 -11.40
C LEU A 31 5.29 -6.86 -12.63
N ILE A 32 6.26 -5.95 -12.51
CA ILE A 32 6.67 -5.05 -13.60
C ILE A 32 7.30 -5.83 -14.77
N GLU A 33 8.12 -6.84 -14.49
CA GLU A 33 8.74 -7.67 -15.54
C GLU A 33 7.70 -8.42 -16.39
N GLU A 34 6.58 -8.80 -15.79
CA GLU A 34 5.48 -9.51 -16.46
C GLU A 34 4.57 -8.61 -17.31
N LEU A 35 4.70 -7.28 -17.25
CA LEU A 35 3.93 -6.38 -18.10
C LEU A 35 4.26 -6.59 -19.58
N LYS A 36 3.28 -6.48 -20.46
CA LYS A 36 3.50 -6.39 -21.92
C LYS A 36 3.71 -4.95 -22.35
N ASP A 37 4.16 -4.77 -23.59
CA ASP A 37 4.46 -3.45 -24.14
C ASP A 37 3.23 -2.51 -24.20
N ASP A 38 2.02 -3.07 -24.28
CA ASP A 38 0.75 -2.34 -24.32
C ASP A 38 0.03 -2.26 -22.96
N ASP A 39 0.57 -2.88 -21.92
CA ASP A 39 -0.02 -2.86 -20.58
C ASP A 39 0.33 -1.57 -19.81
N ILE A 40 -0.61 -1.13 -18.99
CA ILE A 40 -0.41 -0.04 -18.01
C ILE A 40 -0.73 -0.58 -16.62
N LEU A 41 0.25 -0.53 -15.73
CA LEU A 41 0.07 -0.76 -14.30
C LEU A 41 -0.35 0.53 -13.63
N ILE A 42 -1.48 0.50 -12.91
CA ILE A 42 -1.98 1.60 -12.10
C ILE A 42 -2.03 1.14 -10.65
N ILE A 43 -1.31 1.83 -9.75
CA ILE A 43 -1.33 1.57 -8.31
C ILE A 43 -1.91 2.78 -7.61
N THR A 44 -2.94 2.55 -6.80
CA THR A 44 -3.59 3.54 -5.97
C THR A 44 -4.27 2.87 -4.77
N VAL A 45 -4.78 3.66 -3.83
CA VAL A 45 -5.58 3.21 -2.69
C VAL A 45 -6.85 4.06 -2.60
N ASP A 46 -7.81 3.64 -1.81
CA ASP A 46 -9.13 4.26 -1.69
C ASP A 46 -9.27 5.21 -0.49
N HIS A 47 -8.51 4.97 0.58
CA HIS A 47 -8.43 5.83 1.77
C HIS A 47 -7.11 5.63 2.55
N GLY A 48 -6.93 6.41 3.63
CA GLY A 48 -5.85 6.24 4.59
C GLY A 48 -6.26 5.32 5.74
N CYS A 49 -5.27 4.82 6.47
CA CYS A 49 -5.44 4.08 7.72
C CYS A 49 -4.17 4.27 8.57
N ASP A 50 -3.95 5.49 9.07
CA ASP A 50 -2.73 5.86 9.81
C ASP A 50 -2.58 5.00 11.09
N PRO A 51 -1.57 4.12 11.17
CA PRO A 51 -1.36 3.23 12.31
C PRO A 51 -0.86 3.96 13.58
N THR A 52 -0.49 5.24 13.46
CA THR A 52 -0.09 6.10 14.57
C THR A 52 -1.23 6.97 15.10
N TYR A 53 -2.41 6.92 14.47
CA TYR A 53 -3.54 7.72 14.85
C TYR A 53 -4.32 7.10 16.02
N GLU A 54 -4.05 7.59 17.24
CA GLU A 54 -4.55 6.97 18.47
C GLU A 54 -6.03 7.29 18.81
N LEU A 55 -6.66 8.24 18.12
CA LEU A 55 -8.01 8.71 18.47
C LEU A 55 -9.11 7.68 18.14
N HIS A 56 -8.91 6.83 17.13
CA HIS A 56 -9.85 5.80 16.74
C HIS A 56 -9.20 4.68 15.91
N THR A 57 -9.94 3.59 15.73
CA THR A 57 -9.53 2.45 14.89
C THR A 57 -10.19 2.45 13.50
N ASP A 58 -10.87 3.55 13.13
CA ASP A 58 -11.47 3.73 11.81
C ASP A 58 -10.47 4.31 10.80
N HIS A 59 -10.84 4.36 9.53
CA HIS A 59 -10.03 4.93 8.46
C HIS A 59 -9.77 6.43 8.67
N THR A 60 -8.62 6.88 8.18
CA THR A 60 -8.25 8.30 8.10
C THR A 60 -8.54 8.85 6.71
N ARG A 61 -9.03 10.08 6.65
CA ARG A 61 -9.34 10.75 5.38
C ARG A 61 -8.07 11.39 4.82
N GLU A 62 -7.38 10.68 3.95
CA GLU A 62 -6.10 11.09 3.38
C GLU A 62 -6.16 11.24 1.86
N TYR A 63 -5.22 12.01 1.31
CA TYR A 63 -4.92 11.95 -0.13
C TYR A 63 -4.24 10.61 -0.44
N VAL A 64 -4.58 10.05 -1.59
CA VAL A 64 -4.08 8.73 -2.01
C VAL A 64 -3.04 8.89 -3.12
N PRO A 65 -1.95 8.08 -3.13
CA PRO A 65 -1.03 8.06 -4.25
C PRO A 65 -1.70 7.53 -5.51
N LEU A 66 -1.24 8.02 -6.66
CA LEU A 66 -1.57 7.47 -7.97
C LEU A 66 -0.25 7.29 -8.73
N LEU A 67 0.14 6.02 -8.93
CA LEU A 67 1.32 5.64 -9.70
C LEU A 67 0.87 4.99 -11.00
N LEU A 68 1.49 5.38 -12.10
CA LEU A 68 1.29 4.79 -13.42
C LEU A 68 2.63 4.32 -13.95
N CYS A 69 2.68 3.09 -14.45
CA CYS A 69 3.87 2.48 -15.02
C CYS A 69 3.49 1.71 -16.30
N GLY A 70 4.36 1.76 -17.30
CA GLY A 70 4.31 0.96 -18.53
C GLY A 70 5.75 0.63 -18.96
N LYS A 71 5.93 -0.25 -19.92
CA LYS A 71 7.24 -0.88 -20.22
C LYS A 71 8.19 -0.07 -21.13
N ASN A 72 7.81 1.15 -21.54
CA ASN A 72 8.50 1.95 -22.58
C ASN A 72 10.01 2.13 -22.39
#